data_AF-A0A2E9TA82-F1
#
_entry.id   AF-A0A2E9TA82-F1
#
_cell.length_a   1.000
_cell.length_b   1.000
_cell.length_c   1.000
_cell.angle_alpha   90.00
_cell.angle_beta   90.00
_cell.angle_gamma   90.00
#
_symmetry.space_group_name_H-M   'P 1'
#
loop_
_entity.id
_entity.type
_entity.pdbx_description
1 polymer ?
#
loop_
_entity_poly.entity_id
_entity_poly.type
_entity_poly.pdbx_seq_one_letter_code
_entity_poly.pdbx_strand_id
1 'polypeptide(L)' 'MFEMSDLDALFGDLEGSHGSTSDYDRLLKQAHLAIALFDAQRPLDGQFDPIVVELIEKHRPPG' A
#
# COMPACT_ATOMS: atom_id res chain seq x y z
N MET A 1 3.41 -4.56 12.12
CA MET A 1 3.70 -3.19 11.66
C MET A 1 4.61 -3.32 10.46
N PHE A 2 4.43 -2.52 9.42
CA PHE A 2 5.34 -2.53 8.27
C PHE A 2 6.74 -2.11 8.72
N GLU A 3 7.73 -2.94 8.39
CA GLU A 3 9.14 -2.58 8.56
C GLU A 3 9.67 -1.93 7.27
N MET A 4 10.82 -1.27 7.36
CA MET A 4 11.40 -0.54 6.22
C MET A 4 11.56 -1.41 4.97
N SER A 5 11.95 -2.68 5.13
CA SER A 5 12.07 -3.63 4.01
C SER A 5 10.74 -3.95 3.33
N ASP A 6 9.64 -3.97 4.10
CA ASP A 6 8.30 -4.22 3.56
C ASP A 6 7.83 -3.00 2.76
N LEU A 7 8.15 -1.79 3.26
CA LEU A 7 7.86 -0.53 2.58
C LEU A 7 8.64 -0.40 1.27
N ASP A 8 9.94 -0.67 1.27
CA ASP A 8 10.77 -0.61 0.07
C ASP A 8 10.26 -1.57 -1.01
N ALA A 9 9.87 -2.80 -0.62
CA ALA A 9 9.27 -3.77 -1.53
C ALA A 9 7.91 -3.31 -2.07
N LEU A 10 7.03 -2.80 -1.20
CA LEU A 10 5.70 -2.34 -1.57
C LEU A 10 5.77 -1.16 -2.55
N PHE A 11 6.56 -0.14 -2.25
CA PHE A 11 6.68 1.04 -3.11
C PHE A 11 7.43 0.74 -4.40
N GLY A 12 8.40 -0.17 -4.37
CA GLY A 12 9.06 -0.68 -5.58
C GLY A 12 8.06 -1.36 -6.53
N ASP A 13 7.17 -2.20 -6.01
CA ASP A 13 6.14 -2.88 -6.81
C ASP A 13 5.08 -1.90 -7.34
N LEU A 14 4.68 -0.92 -6.53
CA LEU A 14 3.73 0.12 -6.94
C LEU A 14 4.31 1.01 -8.04
N GLU A 15 5.55 1.48 -7.90
CA GLU A 15 6.24 2.29 -8.91
C GLU A 15 6.49 1.49 -10.19
N GLY A 16 6.95 0.24 -10.08
CA GLY A 16 7.20 -0.62 -11.23
C GLY A 16 5.94 -0.93 -12.05
N SER A 17 4.80 -1.07 -11.38
CA SER A 17 3.52 -1.44 -12.03
C SER A 17 2.72 -0.24 -12.51
N HIS A 18 2.76 0.88 -11.76
CA HIS A 18 1.86 2.02 -11.98
C HIS A 18 2.57 3.38 -12.10
N GLY A 19 3.89 3.47 -11.95
CA GLY A 19 4.64 4.74 -11.89
C GLY A 19 4.50 5.67 -13.10
N SER A 20 4.18 5.13 -14.28
CA SER A 20 3.94 5.92 -15.50
C SER A 20 2.46 6.26 -15.74
N THR A 21 1.56 5.86 -14.84
CA THR A 21 0.11 6.08 -14.99
C THR A 21 -0.32 7.39 -14.32
N SER A 22 -1.39 7.99 -14.84
CA SER A 22 -2.00 9.18 -14.21
C SER A 22 -2.57 8.90 -12.81
N ASP A 23 -2.79 7.63 -12.47
CA ASP A 23 -3.31 7.22 -11.18
C ASP A 23 -2.22 7.03 -10.11
N TYR A 24 -0.94 7.05 -10.48
CA TYR A 24 0.18 6.78 -9.56
C TYR A 24 0.13 7.62 -8.29
N ASP A 25 -0.02 8.94 -8.42
CA ASP A 25 -0.09 9.86 -7.27
C ASP A 25 -1.27 9.56 -6.34
N ARG A 26 -2.41 9.10 -6.90
CA ARG A 26 -3.58 8.70 -6.12
C ARG A 26 -3.29 7.41 -5.36
N LEU A 27 -2.75 6.41 -6.05
CA LEU A 27 -2.40 5.11 -5.47
C LEU A 27 -1.34 5.24 -4.38
N LEU A 28 -0.31 6.07 -4.61
CA LEU A 28 0.76 6.33 -3.65
C LEU A 28 0.21 6.92 -2.33
N LYS A 29 -0.66 7.94 -2.42
CA LYS A 29 -1.30 8.54 -1.25
C LYS A 29 -2.18 7.55 -0.49
N GLN A 30 -2.95 6.75 -1.22
CA GLN A 30 -3.79 5.72 -0.61
C GLN A 30 -2.95 4.61 0.03
N ALA A 31 -1.83 4.19 -0.57
CA ALA A 31 -0.91 3.22 0.01
C ALA A 31 -0.34 3.72 1.34
N HIS A 32 0.14 4.96 1.41
CA HIS A 32 0.60 5.56 2.67
C HIS A 32 -0.48 5.55 3.75
N LEU A 33 -1.72 5.92 3.42
CA LEU A 33 -2.83 5.90 4.37
C LEU A 33 -3.17 4.47 4.81
N ALA A 34 -3.19 3.52 3.88
CA ALA A 34 -3.50 2.12 4.17
C ALA A 34 -2.46 1.50 5.13
N ILE A 35 -1.17 1.77 4.91
CA ILE A 35 -0.08 1.35 5.82
C ILE A 35 -0.31 1.90 7.23
N ALA A 36 -0.58 3.21 7.34
CA ALA A 36 -0.80 3.84 8.64
C ALA A 36 -2.02 3.28 9.38
N LEU A 37 -3.10 2.93 8.67
CA LEU A 37 -4.25 2.27 9.25
C LEU A 37 -3.94 0.84 9.69
N PHE A 38 -3.23 0.07 8.87
CA PHE A 38 -2.80 -1.28 9.19
C PHE A 38 -1.94 -1.31 10.46
N ASP A 39 -0.94 -0.43 10.55
CA ASP A 39 -0.05 -0.31 11.71
C ASP A 39 -0.80 0.11 12.97
N ALA A 40 -1.85 0.93 12.81
CA ALA A 40 -2.77 1.31 13.87
C ALA A 40 -3.85 0.24 14.19
N GLN A 41 -3.78 -0.95 13.59
CA GLN A 41 -4.77 -2.03 13.71
C GLN A 41 -6.21 -1.58 13.37
N ARG A 42 -6.33 -0.65 12.43
CA ARG A 42 -7.62 -0.18 11.91
C ARG A 42 -7.96 -0.91 10.62
N PRO A 43 -9.24 -1.21 10.37
CA PRO A 43 -9.65 -1.87 9.14
C PRO A 43 -9.42 -0.96 7.93
N LEU A 44 -9.02 -1.57 6.81
CA LEU A 44 -9.14 -0.96 5.48
C LEU A 44 -10.59 -1.13 5.03
N ASP A 45 -11.28 -0.03 4.80
CA ASP A 45 -12.66 0.03 4.36
C ASP A 45 -12.78 0.19 2.84
N GLY A 46 -14.02 0.20 2.32
CA GLY A 46 -14.28 0.21 0.87
C GLY A 46 -13.91 1.50 0.12
N GLN A 47 -13.19 2.43 0.76
CA GLN A 47 -12.72 3.67 0.13
C GLN A 47 -11.36 3.53 -0.57
N PHE A 48 -10.63 2.45 -0.29
CA PHE A 48 -9.34 2.17 -0.91
C PHE A 48 -9.51 1.57 -2.31
N ASP A 49 -8.66 2.00 -3.23
CA ASP A 49 -8.55 1.41 -4.56
C ASP A 49 -8.16 -0.08 -4.40
N PRO A 50 -8.80 -1.02 -5.14
CA PRO A 50 -8.49 -2.44 -5.07
C PRO A 50 -6.99 -2.73 -5.24
N ILE A 51 -6.28 -1.96 -6.08
CA ILE A 51 -4.84 -2.10 -6.28
C ILE A 51 -4.07 -1.90 -4.98
N VAL A 52 -4.47 -0.91 -4.17
CA VAL A 52 -3.85 -0.62 -2.89
C VAL A 52 -4.13 -1.73 -1.89
N VAL A 53 -5.37 -2.23 -1.85
CA VAL A 53 -5.73 -3.36 -0.96
C VAL A 53 -4.91 -4.60 -1.29
N GLU A 54 -4.78 -4.94 -2.57
CA GLU A 54 -3.96 -6.05 -3.04
C GLU A 54 -2.46 -5.87 -2.70
N LEU A 55 -1.92 -4.67 -2.86
CA LEU A 55 -0.54 -4.35 -2.48
C LEU A 55 -0.31 -4.54 -0.98
N ILE A 56 -1.21 -4.04 -0.13
CA ILE A 56 -1.08 -4.19 1.32
C ILE A 56 -1.15 -5.66 1.71
N GLU A 57 -2.11 -6.43 1.19
CA GLU A 57 -2.23 -7.85 1.49
C GLU A 57 -1.02 -8.67 1.02
N LYS A 58 -0.41 -8.28 -0.11
CA LYS A 58 0.80 -8.93 -0.64
C LYS A 58 2.04 -8.68 0.22
N HIS A 59 2.21 -7.46 0.73
CA HIS A 59 3.43 -7.04 1.44
C HIS A 59 3.25 -6.99 2.97
N ARG A 60 2.07 -7.31 3.50
CA ARG A 60 1.86 -7.26 4.94
C ARG A 60 2.85 -8.19 5.67
N PRO A 61 3.41 -7.74 6.80
CA PRO A 61 4.28 -8.59 7.62
C PRO A 61 3.53 -9.85 8.09
N PRO A 62 4.21 -11.00 8.23
CA PRO A 62 3.66 -12.13 8.94
C PRO A 62 3.38 -11.71 10.40
N GLY A 63 2.13 -11.88 10.83
CA GLY A 63 1.68 -11.58 12.19
C GLY A 63 2.24 -12.56 13.22
#